data_AF-A0A2J5I6Q7-F1
#
_entry.id   AF-A0A2J5I6Q7-F1
#
_cell.length_a   1.000
_cell.length_b   1.000
_cell.length_c   1.000
_cell.angle_alpha   90.00
_cell.angle_beta   90.00
_cell.angle_gamma   90.00
#
_symmetry.space_group_name_H-M   'P 1'
#
loop_
_entity.id
_entity.type
_entity.pdbx_description
1 polymer ?
#
loop_
_entity_poly.entity_id
_entity_poly.type
_entity_poly.pdbx_seq_one_letter_code
_entity_poly.pdbx_strand_id
1 'polypeptide(L)'
;MAPFDHIRDILGQLPLLQSYTHILLTFPLRAEDRFSTLEALEVAACQLVTIVPFLAGKVVNEGRVAGDSGVYTVAPHEPWTTPQHRIVRVQDQSDKLPSYEVMLAASGPISMFPGSLLATRRAFPERYVESDEDPAPVIEIQANLVEGGLLLNIAAQHNIIDGNGIFQIANLLSTLLRHETIHPLELDEANRDRRVLIPLLGPDEPLLDHSELRPPAMRPMILPSLANFQWACFRFSPVSSTTILTEANSQPADFPPGITSVSVNDAWTAFLWQRLIIIRLAQGNQYTPETISNLNRALDMRRVLGISPAYLGHMVRVVHTRLPMGELAGASLSKIAGLIRHRVVDANTLYAARSYATFLANEPNKENIAYGGAFNPRTDLSCSSMAHVQAPEFGPLGKPDMHRRPTFGPLPSVGYIAGEGKGGCLGVTLCLHEAEMMLLRQDGRWGELVEYVG
;
A
#
# COMPACT_ATOMS: atom_id res chain seq x y z
N MET A 1 21.49 5.08 -25.15
CA MET A 1 20.26 5.00 -24.33
C MET A 1 20.64 5.47 -22.94
N ALA A 2 19.85 6.34 -22.29
CA ALA A 2 20.15 6.76 -20.93
C ALA A 2 20.13 5.53 -20.00
N PRO A 3 21.00 5.47 -18.97
CA PRO A 3 20.90 4.44 -17.94
C PRO A 3 19.47 4.37 -17.39
N PHE A 4 18.96 3.16 -17.19
CA PHE A 4 17.62 2.90 -16.63
C PHE A 4 16.41 3.44 -17.41
N ASP A 5 16.56 3.87 -18.67
CA ASP A 5 15.42 4.34 -19.50
C ASP A 5 14.29 3.28 -19.64
N HIS A 6 14.65 2.00 -19.58
CA HIS A 6 13.71 0.87 -19.58
C HIS A 6 12.79 0.82 -18.35
N ILE A 7 13.05 1.60 -17.30
CA ILE A 7 12.25 1.67 -16.06
C ILE A 7 11.16 2.75 -16.14
N ARG A 8 11.09 3.50 -17.23
CA ARG A 8 9.99 4.45 -17.46
C ARG A 8 8.70 3.70 -17.79
N ASP A 9 7.66 3.89 -16.97
CA ASP A 9 6.31 3.38 -17.22
C ASP A 9 5.26 4.49 -17.27
N ILE A 10 4.01 4.16 -17.63
CA ILE A 10 2.91 5.12 -17.79
C ILE A 10 2.16 5.36 -16.46
N LEU A 11 1.98 4.32 -15.66
CA LEU A 11 1.07 4.32 -14.51
C LEU A 11 1.69 5.01 -13.30
N GLY A 12 3.01 4.91 -13.17
CA GLY A 12 3.84 5.59 -12.20
C GLY A 12 4.05 7.07 -12.48
N GLN A 13 3.40 7.67 -13.49
CA GLN A 13 3.64 9.08 -13.85
C GLN A 13 2.75 10.08 -13.10
N LEU A 14 2.00 9.63 -12.09
CA LEU A 14 1.12 10.50 -11.31
C LEU A 14 1.92 11.28 -10.25
N PRO A 15 1.84 12.63 -10.20
CA PRO A 15 2.53 13.43 -9.17
C PRO A 15 2.12 13.10 -7.74
N LEU A 16 0.91 12.56 -7.52
CA LEU A 16 0.46 12.09 -6.20
C LEU A 16 1.36 10.98 -5.63
N LEU A 17 2.04 10.23 -6.50
CA LEU A 17 2.93 9.12 -6.12
C LEU A 17 4.35 9.58 -5.83
N GLN A 18 4.65 10.89 -5.89
CA GLN A 18 5.95 11.45 -5.54
C GLN A 18 6.19 11.41 -4.03
N SER A 19 6.27 10.21 -3.49
CA SER A 19 6.35 9.85 -2.09
C SER A 19 6.92 8.43 -1.96
N TYR A 20 6.98 7.89 -0.75
CA TYR A 20 7.43 6.52 -0.51
C TYR A 20 6.33 5.64 0.07
N THR A 21 6.34 4.39 -0.35
CA THR A 21 5.63 3.30 0.32
C THR A 21 6.59 2.60 1.27
N HIS A 22 6.14 2.25 2.46
CA HIS A 22 6.95 1.62 3.50
C HIS A 22 6.36 0.28 3.92
N ILE A 23 7.22 -0.70 4.14
CA ILE A 23 6.92 -1.91 4.89
C ILE A 23 7.91 -2.03 6.05
N LEU A 24 7.43 -2.50 7.20
CA LEU A 24 8.24 -2.79 8.37
C LEU A 24 8.09 -4.28 8.71
N LEU A 25 9.21 -4.99 8.72
CA LEU A 25 9.30 -6.40 9.08
C LEU A 25 10.07 -6.52 10.40
N THR A 26 9.54 -7.25 11.36
CA THR A 26 10.10 -7.30 12.72
C THR A 26 10.63 -8.68 13.05
N PHE A 27 11.82 -8.73 13.65
CA PHE A 27 12.53 -9.97 13.93
C PHE A 27 13.13 -9.97 15.35
N PRO A 28 13.15 -11.12 16.05
CA PRO A 28 13.98 -11.27 17.23
C PRO A 28 15.45 -11.24 16.79
N LEU A 29 16.31 -10.61 17.59
CA LEU A 29 17.74 -10.55 17.31
C LEU A 29 18.52 -10.53 18.62
N ARG A 30 19.35 -11.55 18.82
CA ARG A 30 20.23 -11.64 19.99
C ARG A 30 21.44 -10.75 19.81
N ALA A 31 22.01 -10.28 20.92
CA ALA A 31 23.13 -9.34 20.89
C ALA A 31 24.38 -9.95 20.22
N GLU A 32 24.61 -11.24 20.46
CA GLU A 32 25.72 -12.00 19.89
C GLU A 32 25.63 -12.17 18.36
N ASP A 33 24.42 -12.21 17.80
CA ASP A 33 24.17 -12.41 16.36
C ASP A 33 24.07 -11.08 15.59
N ARG A 34 24.09 -9.93 16.30
CA ARG A 34 23.84 -8.61 15.73
C ARG A 34 24.82 -8.26 14.62
N PHE A 35 26.12 -8.43 14.86
CA PHE A 35 27.15 -8.02 13.91
C PHE A 35 27.08 -8.83 12.61
N SER A 36 27.07 -10.16 12.72
CA SER A 36 27.00 -11.07 11.56
C SER A 36 25.71 -10.90 10.77
N THR A 37 24.58 -10.65 11.43
CA THR A 37 23.29 -10.41 10.77
C THR A 37 23.29 -9.11 9.97
N LEU A 38 23.83 -8.03 10.54
CA LEU A 38 23.92 -6.74 9.83
C LEU A 38 24.90 -6.80 8.65
N GLU A 39 25.99 -7.55 8.78
CA GLU A 39 26.91 -7.81 7.68
C GLU A 39 26.25 -8.63 6.56
N ALA A 40 25.51 -9.69 6.90
CA ALA A 40 24.76 -10.50 5.93
C ALA A 40 23.69 -9.67 5.20
N LEU A 41 22.96 -8.80 5.93
CA LEU A 41 22.00 -7.85 5.34
C LEU A 41 22.65 -6.90 4.35
N GLU A 42 23.80 -6.32 4.70
CA GLU A 42 24.54 -5.44 3.80
C GLU A 42 24.98 -6.19 2.53
N VAL A 43 25.57 -7.37 2.67
CA VAL A 43 26.03 -8.17 1.52
C VAL A 43 24.87 -8.53 0.60
N ALA A 44 23.75 -9.00 1.17
CA ALA A 44 22.56 -9.34 0.40
C ALA A 44 21.96 -8.11 -0.31
N ALA A 45 21.95 -6.94 0.35
CA ALA A 45 21.47 -5.70 -0.25
C ALA A 45 22.39 -5.20 -1.38
N CYS A 46 23.71 -5.31 -1.22
CA CYS A 46 24.69 -5.03 -2.28
C CYS A 46 24.50 -5.97 -3.49
N GLN A 47 24.28 -7.26 -3.25
CA GLN A 47 23.97 -8.23 -4.31
C GLN A 47 22.66 -7.87 -5.01
N LEU A 48 21.62 -7.51 -4.26
CA LEU A 48 20.31 -7.11 -4.78
C LEU A 48 20.42 -5.93 -5.75
N VAL A 49 21.10 -4.85 -5.35
CA VAL A 49 21.28 -3.69 -6.23
C VAL A 49 22.27 -3.97 -7.36
N THR A 50 23.11 -4.99 -7.26
CA THR A 50 23.97 -5.41 -8.38
C THR A 50 23.18 -6.12 -9.46
N ILE A 51 22.24 -7.00 -9.09
CA ILE A 51 21.42 -7.76 -10.05
C ILE A 51 20.17 -6.99 -10.51
N VAL A 52 19.72 -6.00 -9.75
CA VAL A 52 18.67 -5.04 -10.14
C VAL A 52 19.19 -3.60 -10.02
N PRO A 53 20.05 -3.15 -10.96
CA PRO A 53 20.82 -1.90 -10.84
C PRO A 53 20.02 -0.62 -10.60
N PHE A 54 18.80 -0.52 -11.15
CA PHE A 54 18.00 0.69 -11.00
C PHE A 54 17.57 0.94 -9.55
N LEU A 55 17.61 -0.07 -8.68
CA LEU A 55 17.31 0.08 -7.25
C LEU A 55 18.32 0.99 -6.53
N ALA A 56 19.57 1.06 -7.00
CA ALA A 56 20.58 2.01 -6.53
C ALA A 56 20.50 3.39 -7.24
N GLY A 57 19.47 3.63 -8.05
CA GLY A 57 19.25 4.90 -8.72
C GLY A 57 18.51 5.93 -7.85
N LYS A 58 18.46 7.16 -8.34
CA LYS A 58 17.58 8.23 -7.84
C LYS A 58 16.45 8.51 -8.82
N VAL A 59 15.28 8.85 -8.29
CA VAL A 59 14.14 9.30 -9.08
C VAL A 59 14.26 10.79 -9.35
N VAL A 60 14.04 11.20 -10.60
CA VAL A 60 14.05 12.60 -11.03
C VAL A 60 12.77 12.89 -11.80
N ASN A 61 12.28 14.13 -11.73
CA ASN A 61 11.18 14.61 -12.58
C ASN A 61 11.71 15.55 -13.66
N GLU A 62 11.70 15.08 -14.90
CA GLU A 62 12.22 15.82 -16.06
C GLU A 62 11.11 16.51 -16.83
N GLY A 63 11.38 17.72 -17.36
CA GLY A 63 10.48 18.41 -18.29
C GLY A 63 9.24 19.04 -17.64
N ARG A 64 9.16 19.10 -16.31
CA ARG A 64 8.06 19.76 -15.61
C ARG A 64 7.99 21.25 -15.95
N VAL A 65 6.85 21.70 -16.47
CA VAL A 65 6.56 23.10 -16.81
C VAL A 65 5.11 23.44 -16.49
N ALA A 66 4.71 24.71 -16.61
CA ALA A 66 3.31 25.09 -16.43
C ALA A 66 2.41 24.33 -17.45
N GLY A 67 1.47 23.52 -16.95
CA GLY A 67 0.59 22.71 -17.80
C GLY A 67 1.15 21.34 -18.21
N ASP A 68 2.30 20.94 -17.68
CA ASP A 68 2.86 19.59 -17.87
C ASP A 68 3.48 19.10 -16.55
N SER A 69 3.05 17.93 -16.08
CA SER A 69 3.57 17.36 -14.83
C SER A 69 5.00 16.82 -14.95
N GLY A 70 5.55 16.79 -16.16
CA GLY A 70 6.84 16.19 -16.46
C GLY A 70 6.78 14.67 -16.49
N VAL A 71 7.96 14.06 -16.43
CA VAL A 71 8.16 12.62 -16.48
C VAL A 71 9.07 12.19 -15.34
N TYR A 72 8.58 11.27 -14.52
CA TYR A 72 9.37 10.60 -13.50
C TYR A 72 10.21 9.50 -14.14
N THR A 73 11.53 9.60 -14.01
CA THR A 73 12.52 8.64 -14.52
C THR A 73 13.50 8.24 -13.41
N VAL A 74 14.34 7.24 -13.68
CA VAL A 74 15.42 6.83 -12.78
C VAL A 74 16.76 7.23 -13.39
N ALA A 75 17.58 7.93 -12.63
CA ALA A 75 18.93 8.31 -12.98
C ALA A 75 19.95 7.64 -12.05
N PRO A 76 21.18 7.35 -12.50
CA PRO A 76 22.26 6.95 -11.61
C PRO A 76 22.57 8.03 -10.56
N HIS A 77 23.16 7.60 -9.44
CA HIS A 77 23.72 8.52 -8.45
C HIS A 77 25.09 8.03 -7.99
N GLU A 78 26.15 8.64 -8.55
CA GLU A 78 27.55 8.25 -8.34
C GLU A 78 27.96 8.05 -6.87
N PRO A 79 27.52 8.87 -5.89
CA PRO A 79 27.85 8.62 -4.48
C PRO A 79 27.38 7.25 -3.96
N TRP A 80 26.29 6.71 -4.49
CA TRP A 80 25.72 5.42 -4.07
C TRP A 80 26.33 4.20 -4.77
N THR A 81 27.16 4.42 -5.80
CA THR A 81 27.85 3.33 -6.52
C THR A 81 29.25 3.06 -5.99
N THR A 82 29.70 3.83 -4.97
CA THR A 82 31.02 3.66 -4.38
C THR A 82 31.09 2.41 -3.48
N PRO A 83 32.23 1.68 -3.42
CA PRO A 83 32.38 0.53 -2.53
C PRO A 83 32.22 0.84 -1.03
N GLN A 84 32.35 2.11 -0.64
CA GLN A 84 32.19 2.57 0.73
C GLN A 84 30.73 2.89 1.08
N HIS A 85 29.86 3.05 0.08
CA HIS A 85 28.46 3.30 0.31
C HIS A 85 27.80 2.05 0.90
N ARG A 86 27.06 2.27 1.99
CA ARG A 86 26.29 1.23 2.68
C ARG A 86 24.85 1.31 2.21
N ILE A 87 24.34 0.22 1.64
CA ILE A 87 22.95 0.12 1.19
C ILE A 87 22.01 0.03 2.39
N VAL A 88 22.43 -0.66 3.46
CA VAL A 88 21.63 -0.81 4.68
C VAL A 88 22.03 0.24 5.70
N ARG A 89 21.12 1.17 5.97
CA ARG A 89 21.27 2.14 7.07
C ARG A 89 20.99 1.44 8.40
N VAL A 90 21.94 1.50 9.34
CA VAL A 90 21.74 0.96 10.70
C VAL A 90 21.46 2.10 11.66
N GLN A 91 20.44 1.94 12.51
CA GLN A 91 20.11 2.87 13.60
C GLN A 91 19.86 2.09 14.88
N ASP A 92 20.46 2.53 15.99
CA ASP A 92 20.10 2.01 17.31
C ASP A 92 18.99 2.87 17.92
N GLN A 93 17.85 2.24 18.17
CA GLN A 93 16.66 2.85 18.75
C GLN A 93 16.32 2.25 20.12
N SER A 94 17.24 1.47 20.72
CA SER A 94 17.00 0.77 21.99
C SER A 94 16.66 1.72 23.14
N ASP A 95 17.16 2.96 23.12
CA ASP A 95 16.87 3.98 24.14
C ASP A 95 15.54 4.74 23.92
N LYS A 96 14.93 4.59 22.74
CA LYS A 96 13.76 5.40 22.31
C LYS A 96 12.51 4.57 22.07
N LEU A 97 12.66 3.28 21.79
CA LEU A 97 11.57 2.36 21.49
C LEU A 97 11.48 1.27 22.55
N PRO A 98 10.28 0.68 22.77
CA PRO A 98 10.15 -0.49 23.63
C PRO A 98 11.05 -1.66 23.18
N SER A 99 11.35 -2.57 24.11
CA SER A 99 12.01 -3.82 23.75
C SER A 99 11.15 -4.66 22.81
N TYR A 100 11.79 -5.54 22.06
CA TYR A 100 11.12 -6.43 21.13
C TYR A 100 10.10 -7.35 21.82
N GLU A 101 10.40 -7.82 23.03
CA GLU A 101 9.50 -8.62 23.85
C GLU A 101 8.22 -7.85 24.20
N VAL A 102 8.35 -6.57 24.59
CA VAL A 102 7.18 -5.72 24.89
C VAL A 102 6.33 -5.49 23.65
N MET A 103 6.95 -5.26 22.49
CA MET A 103 6.23 -5.11 21.22
C MET A 103 5.44 -6.37 20.89
N LEU A 104 6.04 -7.56 21.01
CA LEU A 104 5.36 -8.84 20.77
C LEU A 104 4.22 -9.08 21.75
N ALA A 105 4.44 -8.84 23.04
CA ALA A 105 3.42 -9.03 24.07
C ALA A 105 2.18 -8.15 23.84
N ALA A 106 2.37 -6.94 23.30
CA ALA A 106 1.29 -6.04 22.93
C ALA A 106 0.69 -6.31 21.53
N SER A 107 1.15 -7.36 20.83
CA SER A 107 0.82 -7.63 19.42
C SER A 107 1.19 -6.50 18.46
N GLY A 108 2.16 -5.66 18.81
CA GLY A 108 2.71 -4.59 17.97
C GLY A 108 1.67 -3.56 17.52
N PRO A 109 1.12 -2.75 18.45
CA PRO A 109 0.27 -1.63 18.07
C PRO A 109 1.06 -0.58 17.29
N ILE A 110 0.38 0.11 16.37
CA ILE A 110 1.08 0.99 15.42
C ILE A 110 1.78 2.18 16.09
N SER A 111 1.33 2.57 17.28
CA SER A 111 1.95 3.59 18.14
C SER A 111 3.38 3.23 18.58
N MET A 112 3.75 1.95 18.61
CA MET A 112 5.12 1.49 18.90
C MET A 112 6.06 1.60 17.70
N PHE A 113 5.56 1.97 16.52
CA PHE A 113 6.33 2.06 15.28
C PHE A 113 6.31 3.46 14.67
N PRO A 114 6.84 4.49 15.36
CA PRO A 114 6.90 5.85 14.84
C PRO A 114 7.82 5.94 13.61
N GLY A 115 7.26 6.32 12.46
CA GLY A 115 7.98 6.42 11.19
C GLY A 115 9.16 7.40 11.23
N SER A 116 9.08 8.45 12.03
CA SER A 116 10.17 9.43 12.23
C SER A 116 11.43 8.84 12.88
N LEU A 117 11.33 7.71 13.58
CA LEU A 117 12.47 6.97 14.13
C LEU A 117 12.90 5.81 13.23
N LEU A 118 11.95 5.22 12.50
CA LEU A 118 12.16 3.97 11.76
C LEU A 118 12.53 4.15 10.29
N ALA A 119 12.40 5.36 9.74
CA ALA A 119 12.74 5.70 8.37
C ALA A 119 13.20 7.15 8.24
N THR A 120 13.91 7.49 7.15
CA THR A 120 14.21 8.90 6.82
C THR A 120 13.25 9.48 5.79
N ARG A 121 12.66 8.62 4.96
CA ARG A 121 11.77 9.04 3.89
C ARG A 121 10.35 9.28 4.39
N ARG A 122 9.73 10.31 3.82
CA ARG A 122 8.31 10.65 3.99
C ARG A 122 7.47 9.55 3.35
N ALA A 123 6.31 9.25 3.93
CA ALA A 123 5.41 8.25 3.39
C ALA A 123 4.21 8.86 2.67
N PHE A 124 3.64 8.08 1.75
CA PHE A 124 2.44 8.44 1.03
C PHE A 124 1.31 8.87 2.00
N PRO A 125 0.65 10.03 1.75
CA PRO A 125 0.68 10.84 0.52
C PRO A 125 1.60 12.06 0.58
N GLU A 126 2.47 12.17 1.59
CA GLU A 126 3.30 13.36 1.76
C GLU A 126 4.34 13.44 0.64
N ARG A 127 4.23 14.47 -0.20
CA ARG A 127 5.17 14.69 -1.30
C ARG A 127 6.51 15.20 -0.77
N TYR A 128 7.59 14.81 -1.44
CA TYR A 128 8.91 15.38 -1.23
C TYR A 128 9.24 16.36 -2.37
N VAL A 129 10.31 17.14 -2.17
CA VAL A 129 10.95 17.93 -3.21
C VAL A 129 12.36 17.39 -3.35
N GLU A 130 12.69 16.86 -4.52
CA GLU A 130 14.01 16.38 -4.85
C GLU A 130 15.01 17.55 -4.91
N SER A 131 16.20 17.31 -4.39
CA SER A 131 17.35 18.23 -4.50
C SER A 131 18.63 17.42 -4.63
N ASP A 132 19.74 18.07 -4.97
CA ASP A 132 21.04 17.38 -5.00
C ASP A 132 21.55 17.06 -3.60
N GLU A 133 21.12 17.82 -2.58
CA GLU A 133 21.43 17.58 -1.16
C GLU A 133 20.54 16.48 -0.54
N ASP A 134 19.31 16.32 -1.02
CA ASP A 134 18.38 15.26 -0.63
C ASP A 134 17.84 14.53 -1.87
N PRO A 135 18.69 13.71 -2.55
CA PRO A 135 18.27 12.93 -3.70
C PRO A 135 17.22 11.89 -3.28
N ALA A 136 16.29 11.59 -4.18
CA ALA A 136 15.22 10.63 -3.92
C ALA A 136 15.61 9.21 -4.36
N PRO A 137 16.12 8.32 -3.49
CA PRO A 137 16.48 6.97 -3.89
C PRO A 137 15.28 6.15 -4.37
N VAL A 138 15.51 5.18 -5.26
CA VAL A 138 14.46 4.23 -5.66
C VAL A 138 14.05 3.35 -4.47
N ILE A 139 15.01 2.89 -3.67
CA ILE A 139 14.77 2.18 -2.40
C ILE A 139 15.64 2.71 -1.26
N GLU A 140 15.13 2.61 -0.04
CA GLU A 140 15.91 2.80 1.19
C GLU A 140 15.64 1.65 2.16
N ILE A 141 16.72 1.00 2.62
CA ILE A 141 16.66 -0.09 3.59
C ILE A 141 17.27 0.40 4.91
N GLN A 142 16.49 0.35 5.98
CA GLN A 142 16.93 0.74 7.31
C GLN A 142 16.71 -0.40 8.32
N ALA A 143 17.79 -0.88 8.92
CA ALA A 143 17.78 -1.79 10.05
C ALA A 143 17.76 -1.00 11.36
N ASN A 144 16.65 -1.07 12.09
CA ASN A 144 16.49 -0.41 13.38
C ASN A 144 16.67 -1.42 14.51
N LEU A 145 17.74 -1.28 15.28
CA LEU A 145 18.01 -2.13 16.44
C LEU A 145 17.17 -1.67 17.61
N VAL A 146 16.57 -2.63 18.32
CA VAL A 146 15.91 -2.44 19.60
C VAL A 146 16.45 -3.50 20.57
N GLU A 147 16.14 -3.38 21.85
CA GLU A 147 16.50 -4.42 22.82
C GLU A 147 15.84 -5.76 22.41
N GLY A 148 16.66 -6.78 22.14
CA GLY A 148 16.22 -8.13 21.75
C GLY A 148 15.67 -8.26 20.32
N GLY A 149 15.78 -7.25 19.45
CA GLY A 149 15.16 -7.30 18.13
C GLY A 149 15.74 -6.37 17.07
N LEU A 150 15.25 -6.56 15.84
CA LEU A 150 15.53 -5.75 14.67
C LEU A 150 14.23 -5.45 13.92
N LEU A 151 13.99 -4.17 13.61
CA LEU A 151 12.88 -3.70 12.80
C LEU A 151 13.42 -3.22 11.45
N LEU A 152 13.21 -4.02 10.41
CA LEU A 152 13.67 -3.76 9.05
C LEU A 152 12.62 -2.95 8.29
N ASN A 153 12.90 -1.67 8.07
CA ASN A 153 12.07 -0.83 7.20
C ASN A 153 12.63 -0.86 5.78
N ILE A 154 11.78 -1.19 4.82
CA ILE A 154 12.06 -1.00 3.39
C ILE A 154 11.11 0.10 2.91
N ALA A 155 11.68 1.17 2.37
CA ALA A 155 10.95 2.24 1.70
C ALA A 155 11.22 2.16 0.20
N ALA A 156 10.20 2.34 -0.63
CA ALA A 156 10.36 2.38 -2.09
C ALA A 156 9.62 3.58 -2.67
N GLN A 157 10.24 4.25 -3.63
CA GLN A 157 9.66 5.41 -4.28
C GLN A 157 8.44 4.99 -5.09
N HIS A 158 7.28 5.60 -4.80
CA HIS A 158 5.98 5.06 -5.18
C HIS A 158 5.63 5.25 -6.67
N ASN A 159 6.27 6.19 -7.39
CA ASN A 159 6.19 6.27 -8.85
C ASN A 159 6.85 5.03 -9.49
N ILE A 160 7.93 4.51 -8.90
CA ILE A 160 8.71 3.43 -9.50
C ILE A 160 8.27 2.05 -9.01
N ILE A 161 7.83 1.92 -7.75
CA ILE A 161 7.54 0.64 -7.10
C ILE A 161 6.21 0.74 -6.34
N ASP A 162 5.28 -0.18 -6.61
CA ASP A 162 4.04 -0.29 -5.84
C ASP A 162 4.18 -1.22 -4.62
N GLY A 163 3.09 -1.38 -3.87
CA GLY A 163 3.04 -2.27 -2.72
C GLY A 163 3.42 -3.72 -3.04
N ASN A 164 3.07 -4.28 -4.20
CA ASN A 164 3.50 -5.63 -4.55
C ASN A 164 5.01 -5.67 -4.84
N GLY A 165 5.51 -4.66 -5.55
CA GLY A 165 6.93 -4.55 -5.87
C GLY A 165 7.82 -4.47 -4.64
N ILE A 166 7.43 -3.73 -3.59
CA ILE A 166 8.24 -3.64 -2.35
C ILE A 166 8.32 -4.99 -1.62
N PHE A 167 7.27 -5.81 -1.66
CA PHE A 167 7.33 -7.15 -1.10
C PHE A 167 8.13 -8.12 -1.97
N GLN A 168 8.09 -7.98 -3.29
CA GLN A 168 8.96 -8.78 -4.14
C GLN A 168 10.43 -8.40 -3.93
N ILE A 169 10.75 -7.13 -3.68
CA ILE A 169 12.10 -6.70 -3.25
C ILE A 169 12.48 -7.39 -1.94
N ALA A 170 11.56 -7.44 -0.97
CA ALA A 170 11.75 -8.16 0.27
C ALA A 170 11.98 -9.67 0.04
N ASN A 171 11.29 -10.28 -0.92
CA ASN A 171 11.48 -11.67 -1.35
C ASN A 171 12.86 -11.91 -1.95
N LEU A 172 13.30 -11.09 -2.91
CA LEU A 172 14.64 -11.17 -3.50
C LEU A 172 15.73 -11.00 -2.44
N LEU A 173 15.58 -10.03 -1.55
CA LEU A 173 16.51 -9.83 -0.42
C LEU A 173 16.57 -11.06 0.49
N SER A 174 15.42 -11.66 0.79
CA SER A 174 15.34 -12.86 1.62
C SER A 174 16.06 -14.06 0.97
N THR A 175 15.92 -14.24 -0.34
CA THR A 175 16.59 -15.30 -1.11
C THR A 175 18.10 -15.14 -1.06
N LEU A 176 18.60 -13.91 -1.21
CA LEU A 176 20.03 -13.62 -1.10
C LEU A 176 20.58 -13.83 0.32
N LEU A 177 19.80 -13.49 1.35
CA LEU A 177 20.14 -13.78 2.75
C LEU A 177 20.21 -15.27 3.08
N ARG A 178 19.48 -16.11 2.34
CA ARG A 178 19.57 -17.58 2.44
C ARG A 178 20.68 -18.16 1.56
N HIS A 179 21.45 -17.32 0.87
CA HIS A 179 22.46 -17.72 -0.12
C HIS A 179 21.89 -18.59 -1.25
N GLU A 180 20.61 -18.41 -1.54
CA GLU A 180 19.91 -19.10 -2.63
C GLU A 180 20.07 -18.33 -3.94
N THR A 181 19.93 -19.04 -5.06
CA THR A 181 19.95 -18.42 -6.39
C THR A 181 18.56 -17.89 -6.72
N ILE A 182 18.48 -16.63 -7.13
CA ILE A 182 17.24 -16.04 -7.65
C ILE A 182 16.91 -16.69 -8.99
N HIS A 183 15.65 -17.08 -9.17
CA HIS A 183 15.21 -17.73 -10.40
C HIS A 183 15.36 -16.76 -11.58
N PRO A 184 15.91 -17.17 -12.74
CA PRO A 184 16.14 -16.28 -13.88
C PRO A 184 14.89 -15.50 -14.32
N LEU A 185 13.73 -16.16 -14.38
CA LEU A 185 12.46 -15.48 -14.70
C LEU A 185 12.07 -14.38 -13.71
N GLU A 186 12.39 -14.52 -12.42
CA GLU A 186 12.12 -13.44 -11.46
C GLU A 186 13.05 -12.25 -11.69
N LEU A 187 14.31 -12.53 -12.06
CA LEU A 187 15.29 -11.49 -12.39
C LEU A 187 14.93 -10.75 -13.68
N ASP A 188 14.45 -11.48 -14.69
CA ASP A 188 13.96 -10.93 -15.95
C ASP A 188 12.74 -10.01 -15.70
N GLU A 189 11.80 -10.46 -14.86
CA GLU A 189 10.62 -9.65 -14.49
C GLU A 189 11.00 -8.43 -13.64
N ALA A 190 12.01 -8.55 -12.77
CA ALA A 190 12.50 -7.43 -11.97
C ALA A 190 13.15 -6.33 -12.82
N ASN A 191 13.82 -6.71 -13.91
CA ASN A 191 14.47 -5.79 -14.86
C ASN A 191 13.66 -5.55 -16.15
N ARG A 192 12.38 -5.93 -16.15
CA ARG A 192 11.54 -5.89 -17.35
C ARG A 192 11.42 -4.48 -17.92
N ASP A 193 11.57 -4.35 -19.24
CA ASP A 193 11.36 -3.08 -19.94
C ASP A 193 9.89 -2.66 -19.82
N ARG A 194 9.69 -1.52 -19.17
CA ARG A 194 8.38 -1.03 -18.77
C ARG A 194 7.68 -0.21 -19.85
N ARG A 195 8.44 0.27 -20.85
CA ARG A 195 7.95 1.22 -21.87
C ARG A 195 6.89 0.64 -22.79
N VAL A 196 6.85 -0.70 -22.92
CA VAL A 196 5.97 -1.42 -23.86
C VAL A 196 5.03 -2.41 -23.17
N LEU A 197 4.92 -2.36 -21.83
CA LEU A 197 4.11 -3.34 -21.07
C LEU A 197 2.62 -3.22 -21.32
N ILE A 198 2.13 -1.99 -21.52
CA ILE A 198 0.71 -1.73 -21.67
C ILE A 198 0.48 -1.19 -23.08
N PRO A 199 -0.07 -2.00 -24.00
CA PRO A 199 -0.43 -1.50 -25.32
C PRO A 199 -1.57 -0.48 -25.18
N LEU A 200 -1.33 0.76 -25.59
CA LEU A 200 -2.37 1.79 -25.58
C LEU A 200 -3.54 1.44 -26.51
N LEU A 201 -4.68 2.11 -26.32
CA LEU A 201 -5.82 2.00 -27.23
C LEU A 201 -5.45 2.57 -28.60
N GLY A 202 -5.92 1.90 -29.66
CA GLY A 202 -5.83 2.41 -31.02
C GLY A 202 -6.81 3.56 -31.28
N PRO A 203 -6.70 4.27 -32.43
CA PRO A 203 -7.54 5.43 -32.75
C PRO A 203 -9.05 5.13 -32.77
N ASP A 204 -9.45 3.90 -33.10
CA ASP A 204 -10.86 3.49 -33.21
C ASP A 204 -11.40 2.84 -31.92
N GLU A 205 -10.56 2.68 -30.89
CA GLU A 205 -10.96 2.10 -29.60
C GLU A 205 -11.38 3.21 -28.62
N PRO A 206 -12.66 3.26 -28.17
CA PRO A 206 -13.14 4.37 -27.35
C PRO A 206 -12.55 4.38 -25.94
N LEU A 207 -12.07 5.56 -25.49
CA LEU A 207 -11.63 5.76 -24.12
C LEU A 207 -12.81 5.57 -23.16
N LEU A 208 -12.57 4.88 -22.04
CA LEU A 208 -13.55 4.79 -20.95
C LEU A 208 -13.58 6.13 -20.20
N ASP A 209 -14.68 6.39 -19.50
CA ASP A 209 -14.75 7.57 -18.64
C ASP A 209 -13.85 7.41 -17.41
N HIS A 210 -12.86 8.30 -17.27
CA HIS A 210 -11.94 8.39 -16.13
C HIS A 210 -12.12 9.72 -15.37
N SER A 211 -13.22 10.44 -15.61
CA SER A 211 -13.51 11.73 -14.95
C SER A 211 -13.54 11.63 -13.43
N GLU A 212 -13.89 10.47 -12.89
CA GLU A 212 -13.92 10.21 -11.45
C GLU A 212 -12.55 10.31 -10.75
N LEU A 213 -11.45 10.21 -11.49
CA LEU A 213 -10.10 10.40 -10.95
C LEU A 213 -9.71 11.87 -10.82
N ARG A 214 -10.51 12.79 -11.35
CA ARG A 214 -10.27 14.23 -11.21
C ARG A 214 -10.99 14.72 -9.96
N PRO A 215 -10.29 15.29 -8.98
CA PRO A 215 -10.96 15.94 -7.87
C PRO A 215 -11.75 17.14 -8.40
N PRO A 216 -12.92 17.47 -7.83
CA PRO A 216 -13.50 18.80 -8.02
C PRO A 216 -12.48 19.83 -7.51
N ALA A 217 -12.50 21.06 -8.05
CA ALA A 217 -11.60 22.14 -7.61
C ALA A 217 -11.53 22.18 -6.07
N MET A 218 -10.41 21.70 -5.51
CA MET A 218 -10.36 21.36 -4.09
C MET A 218 -10.44 22.62 -3.23
N ARG A 219 -11.27 22.55 -2.17
CA ARG A 219 -11.02 23.33 -0.96
C ARG A 219 -9.97 22.58 -0.15
N PRO A 220 -8.82 23.19 0.22
CA PRO A 220 -7.83 22.52 1.04
C PRO A 220 -8.45 22.07 2.36
N MET A 221 -8.21 20.82 2.74
CA MET A 221 -8.55 20.32 4.07
C MET A 221 -7.70 21.10 5.07
N ILE A 222 -8.34 21.91 5.92
CA ILE A 222 -7.62 22.80 6.84
C ILE A 222 -6.89 21.94 7.88
N LEU A 223 -5.59 22.18 8.10
CA LEU A 223 -4.71 21.44 9.02
C LEU A 223 -5.32 21.10 10.41
N PRO A 224 -6.08 21.99 11.08
CA PRO A 224 -6.74 21.68 12.35
C PRO A 224 -7.76 20.53 12.26
N SER A 225 -8.33 20.28 11.07
CA SER A 225 -9.29 19.18 10.85
C SER A 225 -8.65 17.79 10.81
N LEU A 226 -7.32 17.71 10.75
CA LEU A 226 -6.57 16.45 10.73
C LEU A 226 -6.09 16.00 12.12
N ALA A 227 -6.05 16.90 13.11
CA ALA A 227 -5.44 16.63 14.42
C ALA A 227 -6.10 15.48 15.20
N ASN A 228 -7.39 15.24 14.96
CA ASN A 228 -8.17 14.20 15.63
C ASN A 228 -8.18 12.86 14.88
N PHE A 229 -7.49 12.77 13.73
CA PHE A 229 -7.36 11.51 13.00
C PHE A 229 -6.15 10.73 13.52
N GLN A 230 -6.39 9.46 13.86
CA GLN A 230 -5.39 8.59 14.46
C GLN A 230 -5.34 7.26 13.73
N TRP A 231 -4.14 6.70 13.61
CA TRP A 231 -3.93 5.35 13.12
C TRP A 231 -4.18 4.35 14.26
N ALA A 232 -4.94 3.29 13.98
CA ALA A 232 -5.09 2.14 14.85
C ALA A 232 -4.94 0.84 14.07
N CYS A 233 -4.51 -0.21 14.75
CA CYS A 233 -4.42 -1.55 14.19
C CYS A 233 -5.57 -2.42 14.72
N PHE A 234 -6.09 -3.27 13.85
CA PHE A 234 -7.16 -4.20 14.14
C PHE A 234 -6.79 -5.58 13.62
N ARG A 235 -7.12 -6.60 14.38
CA ARG A 235 -6.81 -7.99 14.06
C ARG A 235 -8.09 -8.80 13.84
N PHE A 236 -8.08 -9.56 12.75
CA PHE A 236 -9.13 -10.49 12.40
C PHE A 236 -8.57 -11.90 12.55
N SER A 237 -9.13 -12.68 13.47
CA SER A 237 -8.78 -14.08 13.62
C SER A 237 -9.17 -14.88 12.35
N PRO A 238 -8.60 -16.08 12.13
CA PRO A 238 -9.05 -16.96 11.05
C PRO A 238 -10.55 -17.30 11.14
N VAL A 239 -11.09 -17.43 12.36
CA VAL A 239 -12.52 -17.68 12.60
C VAL A 239 -13.34 -16.46 12.19
N SER A 240 -12.96 -15.25 12.64
CA SER A 240 -13.63 -14.00 12.25
C SER A 240 -13.65 -13.83 10.74
N SER A 241 -12.51 -14.11 10.09
CA SER A 241 -12.35 -14.04 8.64
C SER A 241 -13.28 -15.00 7.91
N THR A 242 -13.38 -16.24 8.40
CA THR A 242 -14.28 -17.25 7.83
C THR A 242 -15.75 -16.88 8.02
N THR A 243 -16.11 -16.35 9.19
CA THR A 243 -17.47 -15.87 9.49
C THR A 243 -17.87 -14.75 8.53
N ILE A 244 -17.03 -13.71 8.37
CA ILE A 244 -17.30 -12.58 7.48
C ILE A 244 -17.41 -13.05 6.02
N LEU A 245 -16.50 -13.93 5.57
CA LEU A 245 -16.52 -14.47 4.21
C LEU A 245 -17.79 -15.29 3.94
N THR A 246 -18.21 -16.12 4.90
CA THR A 246 -19.39 -16.99 4.78
C THR A 246 -20.66 -16.14 4.69
N GLU A 247 -20.78 -15.12 5.56
CA GLU A 247 -21.90 -14.18 5.51
C GLU A 247 -21.95 -13.43 4.18
N ALA A 248 -20.80 -12.94 3.70
CA ALA A 248 -20.70 -12.25 2.41
C ALA A 248 -21.02 -13.15 1.19
N ASN A 249 -20.82 -14.47 1.31
CA ASN A 249 -21.14 -15.45 0.27
C ASN A 249 -22.50 -16.14 0.46
N SER A 250 -23.35 -15.69 1.39
CA SER A 250 -24.66 -16.31 1.65
C SER A 250 -25.66 -16.20 0.48
N GLN A 251 -25.46 -15.26 -0.44
CA GLN A 251 -26.25 -15.03 -1.66
C GLN A 251 -27.78 -15.01 -1.42
N PRO A 252 -28.30 -14.09 -0.59
CA PRO A 252 -29.75 -13.89 -0.45
C PRO A 252 -30.36 -13.28 -1.72
N ALA A 253 -31.69 -13.13 -1.74
CA ALA A 253 -32.42 -12.64 -2.91
C ALA A 253 -31.99 -11.23 -3.41
N ASP A 254 -31.35 -10.43 -2.56
CA ASP A 254 -30.80 -9.10 -2.88
C ASP A 254 -29.35 -9.15 -3.41
N PHE A 255 -28.77 -10.34 -3.60
CA PHE A 255 -27.43 -10.50 -4.15
C PHE A 255 -27.36 -10.07 -5.62
N PRO A 256 -26.34 -9.30 -6.04
CA PRO A 256 -26.26 -8.79 -7.41
C PRO A 256 -26.22 -9.91 -8.46
N PRO A 257 -27.04 -9.80 -9.53
CA PRO A 257 -27.00 -10.77 -10.61
C PRO A 257 -25.65 -10.74 -11.33
N GLY A 258 -25.23 -11.89 -11.88
CA GLY A 258 -23.98 -12.02 -12.64
C GLY A 258 -22.74 -12.26 -11.78
N ILE A 259 -22.84 -12.18 -10.45
CA ILE A 259 -21.78 -12.57 -9.52
C ILE A 259 -22.09 -13.97 -8.97
N THR A 260 -21.08 -14.84 -8.92
CA THR A 260 -21.23 -16.23 -8.43
C THR A 260 -20.56 -16.48 -7.08
N SER A 261 -19.62 -15.62 -6.70
CA SER A 261 -18.94 -15.65 -5.40
C SER A 261 -18.18 -14.35 -5.17
N VAL A 262 -17.84 -14.09 -3.91
CA VAL A 262 -16.99 -12.96 -3.51
C VAL A 262 -15.73 -13.47 -2.82
N SER A 263 -14.62 -12.75 -3.03
CA SER A 263 -13.36 -13.04 -2.35
C SER A 263 -13.38 -12.54 -0.90
N VAL A 264 -12.45 -13.06 -0.12
CA VAL A 264 -12.13 -12.59 1.24
C VAL A 264 -11.90 -11.08 1.29
N ASN A 265 -11.17 -10.54 0.31
CA ASN A 265 -10.87 -9.11 0.27
C ASN A 265 -12.12 -8.26 -0.05
N ASP A 266 -13.09 -8.78 -0.81
CA ASP A 266 -14.38 -8.09 -1.01
C ASP A 266 -15.20 -8.10 0.28
N ALA A 267 -15.25 -9.25 0.95
CA ALA A 267 -15.99 -9.44 2.19
C ALA A 267 -15.49 -8.52 3.31
N TRP A 268 -14.18 -8.41 3.51
CA TRP A 268 -13.64 -7.47 4.50
C TRP A 268 -13.83 -6.03 4.12
N THR A 269 -13.58 -5.67 2.86
CA THR A 269 -13.76 -4.28 2.44
C THR A 269 -15.22 -3.86 2.60
N ALA A 270 -16.17 -4.75 2.27
CA ALA A 270 -17.59 -4.55 2.51
C ALA A 270 -17.91 -4.39 4.01
N PHE A 271 -17.35 -5.27 4.85
CA PHE A 271 -17.56 -5.24 6.29
C PHE A 271 -17.04 -3.93 6.90
N LEU A 272 -15.79 -3.56 6.63
CA LEU A 272 -15.18 -2.31 7.10
C LEU A 272 -16.00 -1.09 6.67
N TRP A 273 -16.39 -1.04 5.40
CA TRP A 273 -17.17 0.06 4.86
C TRP A 273 -18.55 0.15 5.51
N GLN A 274 -19.28 -0.95 5.59
CA GLN A 274 -20.60 -0.99 6.21
C GLN A 274 -20.55 -0.59 7.69
N ARG A 275 -19.64 -1.17 8.47
CA ARG A 275 -19.53 -0.88 9.92
C ARG A 275 -19.22 0.59 10.17
N LEU A 276 -18.30 1.18 9.41
CA LEU A 276 -17.95 2.60 9.49
C LEU A 276 -19.15 3.50 9.15
N ILE A 277 -19.94 3.14 8.13
CA ILE A 277 -21.08 3.95 7.70
C ILE A 277 -22.25 3.86 8.67
N ILE A 278 -22.49 2.70 9.28
CA ILE A 278 -23.50 2.55 10.33
C ILE A 278 -23.22 3.50 11.50
N ILE A 279 -21.97 3.54 12.00
CA ILE A 279 -21.65 4.42 13.13
C ILE A 279 -21.71 5.91 12.76
N ARG A 280 -21.38 6.27 11.51
CA ARG A 280 -21.48 7.65 11.01
C ARG A 280 -22.93 8.10 10.92
N LEU A 281 -23.81 7.24 10.38
CA LEU A 281 -25.24 7.56 10.24
C LEU A 281 -25.93 7.65 11.61
N ALA A 282 -25.53 6.82 12.58
CA ALA A 282 -26.05 6.85 13.94
C ALA A 282 -25.76 8.17 14.69
N GLN A 283 -24.79 8.97 14.24
CA GLN A 283 -24.51 10.30 14.81
C GLN A 283 -25.59 11.35 14.47
N GLY A 284 -26.55 11.03 13.59
CA GLY A 284 -27.87 11.67 13.42
C GLY A 284 -27.93 13.11 12.89
N ASN A 285 -26.96 13.95 13.24
CA ASN A 285 -26.95 15.38 12.97
C ASN A 285 -26.01 15.78 11.83
N GLN A 286 -25.19 14.85 11.34
CA GLN A 286 -24.13 15.15 10.36
C GLN A 286 -24.42 14.63 8.95
N TYR A 287 -25.18 13.53 8.83
CA TYR A 287 -25.45 12.87 7.54
C TYR A 287 -26.88 12.34 7.49
N THR A 288 -27.45 12.25 6.29
CA THR A 288 -28.77 11.65 6.03
C THR A 288 -28.61 10.30 5.31
N PRO A 289 -29.63 9.43 5.31
CA PRO A 289 -29.62 8.17 4.55
C PRO A 289 -29.29 8.32 3.04
N GLU A 290 -29.62 9.48 2.45
CA GLU A 290 -29.39 9.79 1.03
C GLU A 290 -27.96 10.27 0.75
N THR A 291 -27.18 10.58 1.80
CA THR A 291 -25.78 10.98 1.67
C THR A 291 -24.99 9.87 0.97
N ILE A 292 -24.27 10.21 -0.09
CA ILE A 292 -23.47 9.23 -0.83
C ILE A 292 -22.15 8.99 -0.10
N SER A 293 -21.82 7.71 0.09
CA SER A 293 -20.49 7.26 0.49
C SER A 293 -19.79 6.63 -0.71
N ASN A 294 -18.49 6.88 -0.82
CA ASN A 294 -17.62 6.28 -1.84
C ASN A 294 -16.62 5.34 -1.18
N LEU A 295 -16.45 4.15 -1.78
CA LEU A 295 -15.37 3.23 -1.48
C LEU A 295 -14.33 3.31 -2.61
N ASN A 296 -13.10 3.67 -2.25
CA ASN A 296 -11.95 3.65 -3.14
C ASN A 296 -11.13 2.39 -2.86
N ARG A 297 -10.99 1.49 -3.84
CA ARG A 297 -10.21 0.26 -3.66
C ARG A 297 -9.07 0.17 -4.66
N ALA A 298 -7.84 0.02 -4.14
CA ALA A 298 -6.68 -0.26 -4.97
C ALA A 298 -6.80 -1.64 -5.63
N LEU A 299 -6.45 -1.71 -6.90
CA LEU A 299 -6.52 -2.90 -7.74
C LEU A 299 -5.21 -3.10 -8.49
N ASP A 300 -4.65 -4.30 -8.35
CA ASP A 300 -3.48 -4.74 -9.11
C ASP A 300 -3.90 -5.20 -10.52
N MET A 301 -3.28 -4.60 -11.54
CA MET A 301 -3.54 -4.89 -12.95
C MET A 301 -2.62 -5.95 -13.56
N ARG A 302 -1.60 -6.44 -12.82
CA ARG A 302 -0.63 -7.42 -13.33
C ARG A 302 -1.30 -8.61 -14.01
N ARG A 303 -2.29 -9.21 -13.32
CA ARG A 303 -2.99 -10.41 -13.81
C ARG A 303 -3.68 -10.20 -15.16
N VAL A 304 -4.32 -9.05 -15.38
CA VAL A 304 -5.05 -8.79 -16.64
C VAL A 304 -4.14 -8.34 -17.78
N LEU A 305 -2.94 -7.88 -17.44
CA LEU A 305 -1.88 -7.55 -18.39
C LEU A 305 -0.95 -8.74 -18.68
N GLY A 306 -1.16 -9.90 -18.04
CA GLY A 306 -0.26 -11.06 -18.17
C GLY A 306 1.14 -10.81 -17.61
N ILE A 307 1.26 -9.93 -16.62
CA ILE A 307 2.52 -9.58 -15.95
C ILE A 307 2.69 -10.45 -14.71
N SER A 308 3.92 -10.92 -14.47
CA SER A 308 4.24 -11.75 -13.32
C SER A 308 4.10 -10.99 -12.00
N PRO A 309 3.71 -11.66 -10.89
CA PRO A 309 3.85 -11.10 -9.55
C PRO A 309 5.28 -10.69 -9.19
N ALA A 310 6.30 -11.24 -9.86
CA ALA A 310 7.70 -10.86 -9.69
C ALA A 310 8.06 -9.47 -10.25
N TYR A 311 7.14 -8.84 -11.01
CA TYR A 311 7.34 -7.50 -11.55
C TYR A 311 7.31 -6.42 -10.45
N LEU A 312 8.37 -5.61 -10.38
CA LEU A 312 8.56 -4.61 -9.33
C LEU A 312 7.81 -3.29 -9.56
N GLY A 313 7.46 -2.97 -10.80
CA GLY A 313 6.96 -1.66 -11.16
C GLY A 313 5.53 -1.38 -10.73
N HIS A 314 5.11 -0.12 -10.86
CA HIS A 314 3.79 0.32 -10.43
C HIS A 314 2.67 -0.15 -11.39
N MET A 315 1.75 -1.00 -10.91
CA MET A 315 0.63 -1.55 -11.70
C MET A 315 -0.72 -1.40 -10.99
N VAL A 316 -0.92 -0.29 -10.30
CA VAL A 316 -2.13 -0.02 -9.51
C VAL A 316 -3.06 0.94 -10.23
N ARG A 317 -4.35 0.62 -10.20
CA ARG A 317 -5.45 1.58 -10.41
C ARG A 317 -6.38 1.56 -9.20
N VAL A 318 -7.26 2.55 -9.09
CA VAL A 318 -8.33 2.55 -8.09
C VAL A 318 -9.69 2.32 -8.74
N VAL A 319 -10.55 1.59 -8.04
CA VAL A 319 -11.94 1.32 -8.41
C VAL A 319 -12.84 1.99 -7.38
N HIS A 320 -13.86 2.69 -7.87
CA HIS A 320 -14.82 3.42 -7.05
C HIS A 320 -16.16 2.67 -6.97
N THR A 321 -16.69 2.52 -5.76
CA THR A 321 -18.05 2.00 -5.53
C THR A 321 -18.81 3.00 -4.70
N ARG A 322 -19.92 3.53 -5.22
CA ARG A 322 -20.72 4.58 -4.56
C ARG A 322 -22.08 4.04 -4.18
N LEU A 323 -22.49 4.25 -2.94
CA LEU A 323 -23.81 3.87 -2.42
C LEU A 323 -24.34 4.92 -1.43
N PRO A 324 -25.66 5.14 -1.36
CA PRO A 324 -26.26 5.90 -0.27
C PRO A 324 -25.95 5.26 1.09
N MET A 325 -25.68 6.09 2.11
CA MET A 325 -25.37 5.62 3.46
C MET A 325 -26.49 4.77 4.07
N GLY A 326 -27.75 5.12 3.81
CA GLY A 326 -28.91 4.34 4.26
C GLY A 326 -28.97 2.96 3.62
N GLU A 327 -28.62 2.86 2.34
CA GLU A 327 -28.53 1.57 1.66
C GLU A 327 -27.40 0.72 2.23
N LEU A 328 -26.23 1.30 2.48
CA LEU A 328 -25.10 0.60 3.11
C LEU A 328 -25.46 0.09 4.51
N ALA A 329 -26.10 0.92 5.33
CA ALA A 329 -26.49 0.55 6.68
C ALA A 329 -27.59 -0.53 6.72
N GLY A 330 -28.49 -0.55 5.74
CA GLY A 330 -29.63 -1.48 5.68
C GLY A 330 -29.40 -2.75 4.84
N ALA A 331 -28.38 -2.79 3.99
CA ALA A 331 -28.12 -3.92 3.09
C ALA A 331 -27.48 -5.12 3.81
N SER A 332 -27.67 -6.32 3.25
CA SER A 332 -26.88 -7.49 3.66
C SER A 332 -25.39 -7.29 3.32
N LEU A 333 -24.50 -7.86 4.13
CA LEU A 333 -23.06 -7.87 3.80
C LEU A 333 -22.81 -8.54 2.43
N SER A 334 -23.61 -9.55 2.10
CA SER A 334 -23.54 -10.25 0.82
C SER A 334 -23.82 -9.34 -0.37
N LYS A 335 -24.86 -8.49 -0.28
CA LYS A 335 -25.16 -7.50 -1.32
C LYS A 335 -24.00 -6.52 -1.52
N ILE A 336 -23.48 -5.94 -0.43
CA ILE A 336 -22.38 -4.96 -0.52
C ILE A 336 -21.13 -5.60 -1.12
N ALA A 337 -20.73 -6.78 -0.64
CA ALA A 337 -19.57 -7.49 -1.18
C ALA A 337 -19.76 -7.87 -2.66
N GLY A 338 -20.97 -8.29 -3.06
CA GLY A 338 -21.33 -8.57 -4.45
C GLY A 338 -21.21 -7.34 -5.35
N LEU A 339 -21.67 -6.18 -4.88
CA LEU A 339 -21.56 -4.91 -5.63
C LEU A 339 -20.10 -4.49 -5.80
N ILE A 340 -19.28 -4.62 -4.76
CA ILE A 340 -17.84 -4.38 -4.83
C ILE A 340 -17.19 -5.32 -5.85
N ARG A 341 -17.52 -6.63 -5.80
CA ARG A 341 -17.00 -7.63 -6.73
C ARG A 341 -17.37 -7.31 -8.17
N HIS A 342 -18.61 -6.90 -8.43
CA HIS A 342 -19.04 -6.44 -9.76
C HIS A 342 -18.17 -5.30 -10.28
N ARG A 343 -17.97 -4.25 -9.48
CA ARG A 343 -17.11 -3.11 -9.88
C ARG A 343 -15.67 -3.52 -10.13
N VAL A 344 -15.14 -4.43 -9.32
CA VAL A 344 -13.79 -4.98 -9.52
C VAL A 344 -13.71 -5.77 -10.83
N VAL A 345 -14.69 -6.60 -11.16
CA VAL A 345 -14.69 -7.38 -12.41
C VAL A 345 -14.73 -6.45 -13.63
N ASP A 346 -15.59 -5.44 -13.63
CA ASP A 346 -15.71 -4.46 -14.73
C ASP A 346 -14.39 -3.69 -14.96
N ALA A 347 -13.76 -3.25 -13.87
CA ALA A 347 -12.54 -2.46 -13.91
C ALA A 347 -11.26 -3.30 -14.11
N ASN A 348 -11.34 -4.62 -13.91
CA ASN A 348 -10.21 -5.56 -14.01
C ASN A 348 -10.31 -6.38 -15.30
N THR A 349 -10.33 -5.68 -16.44
CA THR A 349 -10.21 -6.27 -17.78
C THR A 349 -9.01 -5.69 -18.50
N LEU A 350 -8.48 -6.40 -19.49
CA LEU A 350 -7.39 -5.88 -20.33
C LEU A 350 -7.78 -4.55 -20.98
N TYR A 351 -9.01 -4.44 -21.49
CA TYR A 351 -9.51 -3.21 -22.10
C TYR A 351 -9.53 -2.05 -21.10
N ALA A 352 -10.03 -2.27 -19.88
CA ALA A 352 -10.08 -1.23 -18.86
C ALA A 352 -8.69 -0.78 -18.41
N ALA A 353 -7.71 -1.69 -18.34
CA ALA A 353 -6.31 -1.36 -18.05
C ALA A 353 -5.66 -0.54 -19.17
N ARG A 354 -5.83 -0.95 -20.44
CA ARG A 354 -5.34 -0.20 -21.61
C ARG A 354 -5.96 1.19 -21.71
N SER A 355 -7.26 1.29 -21.45
CA SER A 355 -7.99 2.55 -21.41
C SER A 355 -7.46 3.49 -20.33
N TYR A 356 -7.21 3.00 -19.12
CA TYR A 356 -6.62 3.79 -18.04
C TYR A 356 -5.20 4.26 -18.37
N ALA A 357 -4.35 3.38 -18.90
CA ALA A 357 -3.00 3.78 -19.34
C ALA A 357 -3.05 4.82 -20.48
N THR A 358 -3.97 4.67 -21.44
CA THR A 358 -4.15 5.62 -22.54
C THR A 358 -4.61 6.99 -22.05
N PHE A 359 -5.52 7.01 -21.07
CA PHE A 359 -5.95 8.22 -20.41
C PHE A 359 -4.76 8.98 -19.79
N LEU A 360 -3.91 8.29 -19.03
CA LEU A 360 -2.72 8.90 -18.44
C LEU A 360 -1.69 9.33 -19.49
N ALA A 361 -1.48 8.53 -20.54
CA ALA A 361 -0.55 8.85 -21.61
C ALA A 361 -0.97 10.11 -22.39
N ASN A 362 -2.27 10.32 -22.55
CA ASN A 362 -2.85 11.45 -23.27
C ASN A 362 -2.99 12.73 -22.43
N GLU A 363 -2.70 12.68 -21.12
CA GLU A 363 -2.80 13.84 -20.22
C GLU A 363 -1.40 14.41 -19.94
N PRO A 364 -1.00 15.56 -20.53
CA PRO A 364 0.27 16.19 -20.19
C PRO A 364 0.31 16.64 -18.72
N ASN A 365 -0.78 17.24 -18.23
CA ASN A 365 -0.87 17.71 -16.85
C ASN A 365 -1.57 16.70 -15.93
N LYS A 366 -0.81 15.87 -15.25
CA LYS A 366 -1.35 14.87 -14.32
C LYS A 366 -1.54 15.39 -12.89
N GLU A 367 -1.28 16.68 -12.61
CA GLU A 367 -1.38 17.24 -11.24
C GLU A 367 -2.79 17.14 -10.66
N ASN A 368 -3.81 17.18 -11.52
CA ASN A 368 -5.22 17.08 -11.15
C ASN A 368 -5.78 15.66 -11.30
N ILE A 369 -4.92 14.63 -11.37
CA ILE A 369 -5.37 13.24 -11.32
C ILE A 369 -5.05 12.72 -9.92
N ALA A 370 -6.06 12.20 -9.24
CA ALA A 370 -5.96 11.64 -7.91
C ALA A 370 -6.67 10.28 -7.83
N TYR A 371 -6.04 9.29 -7.18
CA TYR A 371 -6.72 8.04 -6.81
C TYR A 371 -7.98 8.27 -5.98
N GLY A 372 -8.01 9.35 -5.21
CA GLY A 372 -9.17 9.75 -4.44
C GLY A 372 -10.30 10.33 -5.29
N GLY A 373 -9.98 10.98 -6.41
CA GLY A 373 -10.94 11.81 -7.13
C GLY A 373 -11.64 12.79 -6.19
N ALA A 374 -12.97 12.76 -6.17
CA ALA A 374 -13.83 13.51 -5.25
C ALA A 374 -13.91 12.95 -3.81
N PHE A 375 -12.86 12.27 -3.32
CA PHE A 375 -12.85 11.62 -2.01
C PHE A 375 -13.12 12.61 -0.87
N ASN A 376 -14.05 12.24 0.00
CA ASN A 376 -14.39 12.96 1.21
C ASN A 376 -14.20 12.04 2.42
N PRO A 377 -13.16 12.23 3.26
CA PRO A 377 -12.90 11.30 4.36
C PRO A 377 -13.99 11.29 5.43
N ARG A 378 -14.90 12.25 5.44
CA ARG A 378 -16.05 12.26 6.35
C ARG A 378 -17.12 11.24 5.96
N THR A 379 -17.24 10.94 4.66
CA THR A 379 -18.28 10.05 4.13
C THR A 379 -17.70 8.76 3.56
N ASP A 380 -16.43 8.75 3.17
CA ASP A 380 -15.86 7.73 2.31
C ASP A 380 -14.90 6.80 3.08
N LEU A 381 -14.51 5.70 2.42
CA LEU A 381 -13.45 4.79 2.86
C LEU A 381 -12.53 4.49 1.67
N SER A 382 -11.22 4.49 1.91
CA SER A 382 -10.24 3.99 0.93
C SER A 382 -9.54 2.76 1.49
N CYS A 383 -9.34 1.73 0.68
CA CYS A 383 -8.65 0.52 1.08
C CYS A 383 -7.59 0.11 0.05
N SER A 384 -6.38 -0.15 0.55
CA SER A 384 -5.33 -0.85 -0.18
C SER A 384 -5.01 -2.16 0.53
N SER A 385 -4.99 -3.27 -0.20
CA SER A 385 -4.92 -4.60 0.39
C SER A 385 -3.77 -5.39 -0.19
N MET A 386 -2.91 -5.86 0.71
CA MET A 386 -1.77 -6.73 0.50
C MET A 386 -1.97 -8.07 1.23
N ALA A 387 -3.23 -8.44 1.50
CA ALA A 387 -3.58 -9.64 2.26
C ALA A 387 -3.13 -10.95 1.60
N HIS A 388 -2.90 -10.95 0.29
CA HIS A 388 -2.38 -12.10 -0.46
C HIS A 388 -0.87 -12.29 -0.28
N VAL A 389 -0.16 -11.28 0.23
CA VAL A 389 1.30 -11.35 0.37
C VAL A 389 1.68 -12.01 1.68
N GLN A 390 2.65 -12.92 1.60
CA GLN A 390 3.26 -13.55 2.75
C GLN A 390 4.70 -13.07 2.88
N ALA A 391 5.12 -12.76 4.10
CA ALA A 391 6.51 -12.41 4.36
C ALA A 391 7.40 -13.67 4.27
N PRO A 392 8.53 -13.61 3.53
CA PRO A 392 9.45 -14.72 3.37
C PRO A 392 10.38 -14.88 4.59
N GLU A 393 11.26 -15.88 4.55
CA GLU A 393 12.25 -16.17 5.60
C GLU A 393 13.60 -15.49 5.30
N PHE A 394 14.07 -14.61 6.19
CA PHE A 394 15.23 -13.74 5.98
C PHE A 394 16.54 -14.36 6.47
N GLY A 395 16.81 -15.62 6.09
CA GLY A 395 18.03 -16.34 6.46
C GLY A 395 18.30 -16.31 7.97
N PRO A 396 19.40 -15.67 8.44
CA PRO A 396 19.74 -15.63 9.87
C PRO A 396 18.66 -14.94 10.75
N LEU A 397 17.82 -14.07 10.18
CA LEU A 397 16.70 -13.44 10.90
C LEU A 397 15.47 -14.34 11.03
N GLY A 398 15.39 -15.41 10.23
CA GLY A 398 14.20 -16.26 10.15
C GLY A 398 12.97 -15.53 9.58
N LYS A 399 11.78 -16.02 9.91
CA LYS A 399 10.50 -15.42 9.47
C LYS A 399 10.13 -14.23 10.37
N PRO A 400 9.68 -13.09 9.82
CA PRO A 400 9.25 -11.98 10.67
C PRO A 400 8.03 -12.35 11.49
N ASP A 401 8.00 -11.90 12.75
CA ASP A 401 6.85 -12.13 13.63
C ASP A 401 5.69 -11.20 13.28
N MET A 402 5.99 -9.96 12.90
CA MET A 402 5.01 -8.95 12.52
C MET A 402 5.39 -8.26 11.21
N HIS A 403 4.35 -7.89 10.47
CA HIS A 403 4.42 -6.98 9.35
C HIS A 403 3.54 -5.77 9.67
N ARG A 404 4.14 -4.58 9.59
CA ARG A 404 3.51 -3.31 9.95
C ARG A 404 3.84 -2.25 8.91
N ARG A 405 3.04 -1.19 8.90
CA ARG A 405 3.40 0.09 8.29
C ARG A 405 3.83 1.02 9.43
N PRO A 406 4.99 1.69 9.38
CA PRO A 406 5.31 2.71 10.37
C PRO A 406 4.25 3.84 10.37
N THR A 407 4.04 4.49 11.51
CA THR A 407 3.15 5.64 11.59
C THR A 407 3.80 6.88 11.01
N PHE A 408 3.09 7.52 10.09
CA PHE A 408 3.42 8.85 9.56
C PHE A 408 2.23 9.77 9.81
N GLY A 409 2.17 10.92 9.14
CA GLY A 409 1.02 11.82 9.24
C GLY A 409 -0.34 11.11 9.01
N PRO A 410 -1.44 11.69 9.53
CA PRO A 410 -2.76 11.10 9.36
C PRO A 410 -3.14 11.06 7.88
N LEU A 411 -3.81 9.98 7.49
CA LEU A 411 -4.41 9.82 6.17
C LEU A 411 -5.89 9.44 6.33
N PRO A 412 -6.77 10.44 6.55
CA PRO A 412 -8.15 10.21 6.97
C PRO A 412 -8.92 9.19 6.13
N SER A 413 -9.59 8.27 6.80
CA SER A 413 -10.46 7.23 6.24
C SER A 413 -9.77 6.33 5.21
N VAL A 414 -8.47 6.10 5.39
CA VAL A 414 -7.71 5.13 4.61
C VAL A 414 -7.36 3.92 5.47
N GLY A 415 -7.50 2.74 4.86
CA GLY A 415 -7.19 1.44 5.42
C GLY A 415 -6.15 0.67 4.62
N TYR A 416 -5.23 0.03 5.33
CA TYR A 416 -4.30 -0.95 4.77
C TYR A 416 -4.59 -2.32 5.35
N ILE A 417 -4.82 -3.31 4.49
CA ILE A 417 -5.05 -4.70 4.88
C ILE A 417 -3.81 -5.51 4.55
N ALA A 418 -3.27 -6.27 5.49
CA ALA A 418 -2.15 -7.16 5.26
C ALA A 418 -2.23 -8.41 6.15
N GLY A 419 -1.53 -9.48 5.76
CA GLY A 419 -1.35 -10.63 6.64
C GLY A 419 -0.54 -10.26 7.88
N GLU A 420 -0.94 -10.78 9.03
CA GLU A 420 -0.08 -10.78 10.22
C GLU A 420 0.81 -12.02 10.20
N GLY A 421 2.07 -11.86 10.60
CA GLY A 421 3.15 -12.84 10.39
C GLY A 421 2.78 -14.28 10.75
N LYS A 422 2.87 -14.67 12.03
CA LYS A 422 2.56 -16.03 12.49
C LYS A 422 1.07 -16.14 12.88
N GLY A 423 0.43 -17.24 12.49
CA GLY A 423 -0.93 -17.58 12.96
C GLY A 423 -2.09 -17.27 12.00
N GLY A 424 -1.81 -16.77 10.78
CA GLY A 424 -2.82 -16.63 9.72
C GLY A 424 -3.92 -15.58 10.01
N CYS A 425 -3.69 -14.70 11.00
CA CYS A 425 -4.54 -13.55 11.24
C CYS A 425 -4.34 -12.49 10.15
N LEU A 426 -5.34 -11.63 9.96
CA LEU A 426 -5.18 -10.43 9.15
C LEU A 426 -5.15 -9.19 10.02
N GLY A 427 -4.26 -8.28 9.66
CA GLY A 427 -4.15 -6.95 10.22
C GLY A 427 -4.82 -5.94 9.29
N VAL A 428 -5.61 -5.05 9.87
CA VAL A 428 -6.10 -3.85 9.20
C VAL A 428 -5.60 -2.65 9.99
N THR A 429 -4.87 -1.76 9.33
CA THR A 429 -4.54 -0.45 9.90
C THR A 429 -5.48 0.59 9.33
N LEU A 430 -6.24 1.28 10.17
CA LEU A 430 -7.20 2.33 9.77
C LEU A 430 -6.80 3.67 10.36
N CYS A 431 -6.90 4.74 9.57
CA CYS A 431 -6.81 6.10 10.07
C CYS A 431 -8.22 6.69 10.15
N LEU A 432 -8.76 6.84 11.36
CA LEU A 432 -10.12 7.37 11.58
C LEU A 432 -10.10 8.49 12.59
N HIS A 433 -11.18 9.26 12.64
CA HIS A 433 -11.34 10.25 13.70
C HIS A 433 -11.47 9.52 15.05
N GLU A 434 -10.89 10.06 16.12
CA GLU A 434 -10.87 9.42 17.45
C GLU A 434 -12.27 8.98 17.93
N ALA A 435 -13.29 9.82 17.70
CA ALA A 435 -14.68 9.54 18.03
C ALA A 435 -15.24 8.34 17.24
N GLU A 436 -14.89 8.21 15.96
CA GLU A 436 -15.28 7.06 15.14
C GLU A 436 -14.60 5.78 15.64
N MET A 437 -13.33 5.88 16.06
CA MET A 437 -12.59 4.77 16.65
C MET A 437 -13.25 4.26 17.93
N MET A 438 -13.73 5.17 18.79
CA MET A 438 -14.50 4.81 19.99
C MET A 438 -15.82 4.14 19.66
N LEU A 439 -16.57 4.67 18.69
CA LEU A 439 -17.87 4.12 18.30
C LEU A 439 -17.75 2.75 17.62
N LEU A 440 -16.73 2.51 16.79
CA LEU A 440 -16.47 1.18 16.24
C LEU A 440 -16.21 0.16 17.35
N ARG A 441 -15.46 0.53 18.39
CA ARG A 441 -15.22 -0.36 19.54
C ARG A 441 -16.47 -0.65 20.38
N GLN A 442 -17.46 0.24 20.35
CA GLN A 442 -18.76 0.06 21.02
C GLN A 442 -19.77 -0.69 20.14
N ASP A 443 -19.49 -0.84 18.85
CA ASP A 443 -20.34 -1.59 17.96
C ASP A 443 -20.28 -3.08 18.28
N GLY A 444 -21.43 -3.68 18.62
CA GLY A 444 -21.49 -5.08 19.04
C GLY A 444 -20.97 -6.04 17.96
N ARG A 445 -21.33 -5.82 16.70
CA ARG A 445 -20.90 -6.69 15.60
C ARG A 445 -19.39 -6.59 15.33
N TRP A 446 -18.83 -5.39 15.44
CA TRP A 446 -17.39 -5.16 15.37
C TRP A 446 -16.67 -5.85 16.53
N GLY A 447 -17.10 -5.64 17.77
CA GLY A 447 -16.48 -6.22 18.96
C GLY A 447 -16.51 -7.75 19.01
N GLU A 448 -17.50 -8.39 18.37
CA GLU A 448 -17.57 -9.86 18.23
C GLU A 448 -16.48 -10.43 17.31
N LEU A 449 -16.07 -9.69 16.28
CA LEU A 449 -15.27 -10.22 15.17
C LEU A 449 -13.87 -9.61 15.09
N VAL A 450 -13.66 -8.44 15.68
CA VAL A 450 -12.47 -7.63 15.48
C VAL A 450 -11.81 -7.32 16.82
N GLU A 451 -10.53 -7.62 16.91
CA GLU A 451 -9.70 -7.28 18.05
C GLU A 451 -8.97 -5.96 17.79
N TYR A 452 -8.98 -5.07 18.77
CA TYR A 452 -8.22 -3.82 18.73
C TYR A 452 -6.79 -4.06 19.21
N VAL A 453 -5.80 -3.68 18.40
CA VAL A 453 -4.38 -3.85 18.69
C VAL A 453 -3.76 -2.48 18.99
N GLY A 454 -4.00 -2.06 20.25
CA GLY A 454 -3.45 -0.90 20.98
C GLY A 454 -3.84 0.48 20.49
#